data_AF-A0A2A4NQH4-F1
#
_entry.id   AF-A0A2A4NQH4-F1
#
_cell.length_a   1.000
_cell.length_b   1.000
_cell.length_c   1.000
_cell.angle_alpha   90.00
_cell.angle_beta   90.00
_cell.angle_gamma   90.00
#
_symmetry.space_group_name_H-M   'P 1'
#
loop_
_entity.id
_entity.type
_entity.pdbx_description
1 polymer ?
#
loop_
_entity_poly.entity_id
_entity_poly.type
_entity_poly.pdbx_seq_one_letter_code
_entity_poly.pdbx_strand_id
1 'polypeptide(L)'
;MLVLTFEDRSALKDVKAMRSDFVANVSHEIRSPLTAISGFIETLQGAARDDPQAQVHFLGLMAKETARMVDLVSDLLSLSQVEVKQRRRPKKIVDP
;
A
#
# COMPACT_ATOMS: atom_id res chain seq x y z
N MET A 1 -11.38 10.41 48.68
CA MET A 1 -10.39 11.17 47.90
C MET A 1 -10.41 10.61 46.49
N LEU A 2 -10.74 11.43 45.49
CA LEU A 2 -10.86 11.00 44.10
C LEU A 2 -9.65 11.57 43.35
N VAL A 3 -8.83 10.68 42.78
CA VAL A 3 -7.68 11.08 41.96
C VAL A 3 -8.10 10.95 40.51
N LEU A 4 -8.07 12.06 39.79
CA LEU A 4 -8.23 12.11 38.34
C LEU A 4 -6.85 12.20 37.71
N THR A 5 -6.53 11.24 36.84
CA THR A 5 -5.31 11.25 36.02
C THR A 5 -5.66 11.63 34.60
N PHE A 6 -4.85 12.51 34.00
CA PHE A 6 -5.00 12.94 32.61
C PHE A 6 -3.88 12.30 31.79
N GLU A 7 -4.23 11.41 30.87
CA GLU A 7 -3.30 10.89 29.86
C GLU A 7 -3.57 11.60 28.53
N ASP A 8 -2.57 12.29 27.99
CA ASP A 8 -2.62 12.79 26.62
C ASP A 8 -2.51 11.63 25.63
N ARG A 9 -3.63 11.33 24.95
CA ARG A 9 -3.73 10.28 23.94
C ARG A 9 -3.74 10.82 22.51
N SER A 10 -3.52 12.12 22.30
CA SER A 10 -3.65 12.74 20.97
C SER A 10 -2.66 12.13 19.99
N ALA A 11 -1.37 12.07 20.36
CA ALA A 11 -0.33 11.44 19.53
C ALA A 11 -0.63 9.98 19.15
N LEU A 12 -1.28 9.22 20.05
CA LEU A 12 -1.63 7.82 19.84
C LEU A 12 -2.85 7.66 18.91
N LYS A 13 -3.76 8.63 18.90
CA LYS A 13 -4.88 8.70 17.96
C LYS A 13 -4.39 9.12 16.57
N ASP A 14 -3.48 10.09 16.50
CA ASP A 14 -2.94 10.62 15.24
C ASP A 14 -2.16 9.53 14.47
N VAL A 15 -1.34 8.74 15.17
CA VAL A 15 -0.62 7.60 14.56
C VAL A 15 -1.58 6.52 14.04
N LYS A 16 -2.70 6.28 14.74
CA LYS A 16 -3.70 5.30 14.29
C LYS A 16 -4.46 5.78 13.06
N ALA A 17 -4.84 7.06 13.02
CA ALA A 17 -5.48 7.67 11.86
C ALA A 17 -4.55 7.62 10.64
N MET A 18 -3.31 8.04 10.81
CA MET A 18 -2.29 7.98 9.75
C MET A 18 -2.09 6.56 9.19
N ARG A 19 -2.07 5.55 10.06
CA ARG A 19 -1.98 4.14 9.62
C ARG A 19 -3.21 3.71 8.84
N SER A 20 -4.40 4.12 9.25
CA SER A 20 -5.65 3.82 8.55
C SER A 20 -5.67 4.45 7.15
N ASP A 21 -5.31 5.72 7.06
CA ASP A 21 -5.27 6.46 5.79
C ASP A 21 -4.24 5.86 4.84
N PHE A 22 -3.08 5.46 5.36
CA PHE A 22 -2.06 4.78 4.58
C PHE A 22 -2.57 3.45 3.99
N VAL A 23 -3.22 2.61 4.80
CA VAL A 23 -3.80 1.34 4.32
C VAL A 23 -4.89 1.59 3.27
N ALA A 24 -5.73 2.61 3.47
CA ALA A 24 -6.74 2.99 2.50
C ALA A 24 -6.10 3.40 1.16
N ASN A 25 -5.09 4.27 1.19
CA ASN A 25 -4.40 4.75 0.00
C ASN A 25 -3.75 3.59 -0.78
N VAL A 26 -3.00 2.72 -0.10
CA VAL A 26 -2.41 1.52 -0.72
C VAL A 26 -3.48 0.62 -1.34
N SER A 27 -4.61 0.42 -0.65
CA SER A 27 -5.71 -0.39 -1.17
C SER A 27 -6.33 0.21 -2.43
N HIS A 28 -6.45 1.53 -2.49
CA HIS A 28 -6.93 2.24 -3.69
C HIS A 28 -5.92 2.14 -4.84
N GLU A 29 -4.63 2.33 -4.56
CA GLU A 29 -3.56 2.25 -5.56
C GLU A 29 -3.37 0.83 -6.11
N ILE A 30 -3.66 -0.22 -5.34
CA ILE A 30 -3.67 -1.62 -5.83
C ILE A 30 -4.94 -1.92 -6.64
N ARG A 31 -6.08 -1.36 -6.27
CA ARG A 31 -7.36 -1.62 -6.96
C ARG A 31 -7.32 -1.17 -8.42
N SER A 32 -6.75 -0.01 -8.69
CA SER A 32 -6.69 0.56 -10.05
C SER A 32 -5.96 -0.34 -11.08
N PRO A 33 -4.70 -0.77 -10.87
CA PRO A 33 -3.99 -1.66 -11.79
C PRO A 33 -4.68 -3.03 -11.90
N LEU A 34 -5.26 -3.54 -10.80
CA LEU A 34 -6.00 -4.80 -10.84
C LEU A 34 -7.24 -4.71 -11.73
N THR A 35 -8.02 -3.64 -11.64
CA THR A 35 -9.16 -3.38 -12.54
C THR A 35 -8.72 -3.26 -13.99
N ALA A 36 -7.60 -2.57 -14.26
CA ALA A 36 -7.06 -2.46 -15.61
C ALA A 36 -6.66 -3.82 -16.19
N ILE A 37 -5.92 -4.63 -15.41
CA ILE A 37 -5.52 -5.99 -15.80
C ILE A 37 -6.74 -6.86 -16.09
N SER A 38 -7.78 -6.82 -15.24
CA SER A 38 -9.03 -7.54 -15.50
C SER A 38 -9.68 -7.13 -16.83
N GLY A 39 -9.76 -5.84 -17.13
CA GLY A 39 -10.33 -5.36 -18.40
C GLY A 39 -9.49 -5.79 -19.62
N PHE A 40 -8.16 -5.84 -19.49
CA PHE A 40 -7.28 -6.36 -20.54
C PHE A 40 -7.52 -7.86 -20.77
N ILE A 41 -7.66 -8.65 -19.71
CA ILE A 41 -7.98 -10.07 -19.79
C ILE A 41 -9.33 -10.27 -20.49
N GLU A 42 -10.36 -9.53 -20.11
CA GLU A 42 -11.68 -9.59 -20.76
C GLU A 42 -11.60 -9.26 -22.25
N THR A 43 -10.81 -8.24 -22.60
CA THR A 43 -10.59 -7.83 -24.00
C THR A 43 -9.93 -8.94 -24.80
N LEU A 44 -8.89 -9.58 -24.25
CA LEU A 44 -8.18 -10.70 -24.87
C LEU A 44 -9.01 -11.98 -24.98
N GLN A 45 -9.95 -12.19 -24.07
CA GLN A 45 -10.89 -13.32 -24.14
C GLN A 45 -12.04 -13.06 -25.13
N GLY A 46 -12.38 -11.80 -25.36
CA GLY A 46 -13.47 -11.36 -26.24
C GLY A 46 -12.98 -10.81 -27.57
N ALA A 47 -13.09 -9.49 -27.72
CA ALA A 47 -12.94 -8.81 -29.01
C ALA A 47 -11.54 -8.95 -29.65
N ALA A 48 -10.49 -9.10 -28.85
CA ALA A 48 -9.11 -9.22 -29.31
C ALA A 48 -8.59 -10.67 -29.33
N ARG A 49 -9.48 -11.66 -29.21
CA ARG A 49 -9.10 -13.08 -29.09
C ARG A 49 -8.26 -13.58 -30.25
N ASP A 50 -8.58 -13.17 -31.47
CA ASP A 50 -7.91 -13.64 -32.69
C ASP A 50 -7.04 -12.54 -33.34
N ASP A 51 -6.64 -11.52 -32.57
CA ASP A 51 -5.77 -10.43 -33.02
C ASP A 51 -4.38 -10.54 -32.35
N PRO A 52 -3.36 -11.06 -33.07
CA PRO A 52 -2.01 -11.21 -32.53
C PRO A 52 -1.35 -9.90 -32.12
N GLN A 53 -1.64 -8.79 -32.81
CA GLN A 53 -1.05 -7.49 -32.47
C GLN A 53 -1.64 -6.96 -31.17
N ALA A 54 -2.97 -7.06 -31.02
CA ALA A 54 -3.65 -6.70 -29.78
C ALA A 54 -3.19 -7.58 -28.61
N GLN A 55 -3.03 -8.89 -28.83
CA GLN A 55 -2.49 -9.82 -27.82
C GLN A 55 -1.13 -9.36 -27.28
N VAL A 56 -0.16 -9.08 -28.16
CA VAL A 56 1.16 -8.59 -27.75
C VAL A 56 1.05 -7.27 -26.99
N HIS A 57 0.21 -6.36 -27.46
CA HIS A 57 0.02 -5.06 -26.82
C HIS A 57 -0.55 -5.18 -25.40
N PHE A 58 -1.68 -5.88 -25.23
CA PHE A 58 -2.33 -6.03 -23.92
C PHE A 58 -1.49 -6.85 -22.94
N LEU A 59 -0.79 -7.89 -23.39
CA LEU A 59 0.16 -8.61 -22.54
C LEU A 59 1.28 -7.69 -22.03
N GLY A 60 1.77 -6.79 -22.88
CA GLY A 60 2.73 -5.75 -22.47
C GLY A 60 2.17 -4.79 -21.42
N LEU A 61 0.92 -4.35 -21.58
CA LEU A 61 0.25 -3.50 -20.59
C LEU A 61 0.03 -4.23 -19.26
N MET A 62 -0.41 -5.49 -19.30
CA MET A 62 -0.57 -6.33 -18.10
C MET A 62 0.76 -6.51 -17.36
N ALA A 63 1.85 -6.77 -18.09
CA ALA A 63 3.17 -6.90 -17.50
C ALA A 63 3.61 -5.60 -16.79
N LYS A 64 3.36 -4.45 -17.42
CA LYS A 64 3.66 -3.14 -16.83
C LYS A 64 2.88 -2.87 -15.55
N GLU A 65 1.57 -3.13 -15.54
CA GLU A 65 0.75 -2.92 -14.34
C GLU A 65 1.08 -3.92 -13.23
N THR A 66 1.44 -5.16 -13.60
CA THR A 66 1.96 -6.15 -12.64
C THR A 66 3.27 -5.69 -12.00
N ALA A 67 4.21 -5.17 -12.80
CA ALA A 67 5.48 -4.64 -12.29
C ALA A 67 5.25 -3.46 -11.33
N ARG A 68 4.36 -2.53 -11.68
CA ARG A 68 3.97 -1.41 -10.80
C ARG A 68 3.44 -1.91 -9.45
N MET A 69 2.59 -2.93 -9.45
CA MET A 69 2.07 -3.53 -8.21
C MET A 69 3.18 -4.18 -7.37
N VAL A 70 4.16 -4.82 -8.00
CA VAL A 70 5.32 -5.38 -7.30
C VAL A 70 6.13 -4.28 -6.60
N ASP A 71 6.37 -3.16 -7.29
CA ASP A 71 7.09 -2.01 -6.72
C ASP A 71 6.33 -1.42 -5.52
N LEU A 72 5.01 -1.21 -5.66
CA LEU A 72 4.16 -0.71 -4.56
C LEU A 72 4.20 -1.62 -3.32
N VAL A 73 4.15 -2.93 -3.53
CA VAL A 73 4.26 -3.90 -2.43
C VAL A 73 5.67 -3.89 -1.81
N SER A 74 6.70 -3.74 -2.63
CA SER A 74 8.10 -3.63 -2.16
C SER A 74 8.31 -2.39 -1.29
N ASP A 75 7.76 -1.25 -1.70
CA ASP A 75 7.81 0.01 -0.95
C ASP A 75 7.06 -0.12 0.39
N LEU A 76 5.90 -0.76 0.39
CA LEU A 76 5.13 -1.05 1.59
C LEU A 76 5.93 -1.90 2.60
N LEU A 77 6.57 -2.98 2.12
CA LEU A 77 7.41 -3.84 2.95
C LEU A 77 8.62 -3.10 3.50
N SER A 78 9.23 -2.22 2.70
CA SER A 78 10.37 -1.39 3.10
C SER A 78 9.98 -0.41 4.21
N LEU A 79 8.83 0.26 4.10
CA LEU A 79 8.29 1.15 5.14
C LEU A 79 8.01 0.39 6.44
N SER A 80 7.40 -0.79 6.36
CA SER A 80 7.12 -1.64 7.53
C SER A 80 8.39 -2.00 8.31
N GLN A 81 9.50 -2.31 7.61
CA GLN A 81 10.78 -2.62 8.25
C GLN A 81 11.40 -1.40 8.95
N VAL A 82 11.26 -0.20 8.39
CA VAL A 82 11.76 1.05 8.98
C VAL A 82 11.02 1.39 10.27
N GLU A 83 9.69 1.25 10.31
CA GLU A 83 8.90 1.48 11.53
C GLU A 83 9.32 0.57 12.69
N VAL A 84 9.60 -0.71 12.41
CA VAL A 84 10.04 -1.69 13.41
C VAL A 84 11.40 -1.30 14.00
N LYS A 85 12.32 -0.77 13.19
CA LYS A 85 13.62 -0.28 13.67
C LYS A 85 13.50 0.98 14.53
N GLN A 86 12.59 1.90 14.21
CA GLN A 86 12.37 3.10 15.02
C GLN A 86 11.77 2.79 16.40
N ARG A 87 10.85 1.82 16.48
CA ARG A 87 10.28 1.36 17.76
C ARG A 87 11.30 0.69 18.70
N ARG A 88 12.45 0.24 18.17
CA ARG A 88 13.53 -0.40 18.94
C ARG A 88 14.57 0.57 19.50
N ARG A 89 14.57 1.85 19.15
CA ARG A 89 15.44 2.82 19.83
C ARG A 89 14.91 3.04 21.24
N PRO A 90 15.64 2.65 22.30
CA PRO A 90 15.27 3.05 23.65
C PRO A 90 15.28 4.58 23.66
N LYS A 91 14.21 5.20 24.14
CA LYS A 91 14.30 6.58 24.64
C LYS A 91 15.39 6.54 25.70
N LYS A 92 16.61 6.99 25.36
CA LYS A 92 17.56 7.39 26.39
C LYS A 92 16.84 8.50 27.14
N ILE A 93 16.35 8.15 28.32
CA ILE A 93 15.96 9.11 29.34
C ILE A 93 17.26 9.88 29.59
N VAL A 94 17.30 11.12 29.12
CA VAL A 94 18.34 12.06 29.49
C VAL A 94 17.88 12.58 30.85
N ASP A 95 18.32 11.90 31.91
CA ASP A 95 18.25 12.47 33.25
C ASP A 95 19.44 13.44 33.45
N PRO A 96 19.25 14.53 34.22
CA PRO A 96 20.11 15.71 34.26
C PRO A 96 21.49 15.49 34.92
#